data_AF-A0A4V0WP88-F1
#
_entry.id   AF-A0A4V0WP88-F1
#
_cell.length_a   1.000
_cell.length_b   1.000
_cell.length_c   1.000
_cell.angle_alpha   90.00
_cell.angle_beta   90.00
_cell.angle_gamma   90.00
#
_symmetry.space_group_name_H-M   'P 1'
#
loop_
_entity.id
_entity.type
_entity.pdbx_description
1 polymer ?
#
loop_
_entity_poly.entity_id
_entity_poly.type
_entity_poly.pdbx_seq_one_letter_code
_entity_poly.pdbx_strand_id
1 'polypeptide(L)'
;MFYFREPVSAIGLKREQLAQSFCIGAIGGLILLLGVSFYEASHLQKVNPVLGSIGVHSLVLFIIGVVSEEVSFRGYIEPRVSAAFHSEGAGIVITGLMFVLSHYPVKWAVSGFSLWTLEGSYVVVLFLLHLFCSAVYRKTGCLYGAILLHLLYNVGSAVLIL
;
A
#
# COMPACT_ATOMS: atom_id res chain seq x y z
N MET A 1 -2.32 20.30 -27.65
CA MET A 1 -1.49 19.29 -26.97
C MET A 1 -1.17 19.82 -25.58
N PHE A 2 -1.95 19.45 -24.56
CA PHE A 2 -1.73 19.94 -23.19
C PHE A 2 -0.62 19.10 -22.54
N TYR A 3 0.59 19.63 -22.55
CA TYR A 3 1.73 19.07 -21.83
C TYR A 3 1.62 19.54 -20.37
N PHE A 4 0.94 18.78 -19.51
CA PHE A 4 0.95 19.06 -18.07
C PHE A 4 2.37 18.81 -17.54
N ARG A 5 3.21 19.85 -17.47
CA ARG A 5 4.48 19.83 -16.73
C ARG A 5 4.22 20.17 -15.27
N GLU A 6 3.48 19.32 -14.58
CA GLU A 6 3.42 19.41 -13.13
C GLU A 6 4.76 18.93 -12.56
N PRO A 7 5.36 19.65 -11.60
CA PRO A 7 6.61 19.21 -10.98
C PRO A 7 6.38 17.91 -10.22
N VAL A 8 7.43 17.10 -10.06
CA VAL A 8 7.38 15.84 -9.31
C VAL A 8 6.98 16.05 -7.84
N SER A 9 7.16 17.26 -7.31
CA SER A 9 6.64 17.65 -6.00
C SER A 9 5.10 17.73 -5.94
N ALA A 10 4.41 17.91 -7.06
CA ALA A 10 2.95 17.96 -7.14
C ALA A 10 2.30 16.61 -6.83
N ILE A 11 3.00 15.50 -7.13
CA ILE A 11 2.58 14.15 -6.73
C ILE A 11 3.06 13.79 -5.33
N GLY A 12 3.70 14.71 -4.60
CA GLY A 12 4.12 14.52 -3.22
C GLY A 12 5.51 13.91 -3.02
N LEU A 13 6.30 13.74 -4.07
CA LEU A 13 7.74 13.43 -3.95
C LEU A 13 8.50 14.72 -3.65
N LYS A 14 8.51 15.10 -2.37
CA LYS A 14 9.03 16.39 -1.90
C LYS A 14 9.70 16.25 -0.53
N ARG A 15 10.58 17.20 -0.17
CA ARG A 15 11.35 17.16 1.09
C ARG A 15 10.59 17.78 2.26
N GLU A 16 9.58 18.59 1.98
CA GLU A 16 8.70 19.18 2.96
C GLU A 16 7.93 18.08 3.70
N GLN A 17 7.91 18.16 5.03
CA GLN A 17 7.28 17.17 5.91
C GLN A 17 7.84 15.74 5.78
N LEU A 18 9.04 15.57 5.18
CA LEU A 18 9.67 14.25 4.99
C LEU A 18 9.80 13.48 6.31
N ALA A 19 10.44 14.08 7.32
CA ALA A 19 10.65 13.43 8.62
C ALA A 19 9.32 13.05 9.29
N GLN A 20 8.34 13.95 9.26
CA GLN A 20 7.01 13.69 9.81
C GLN A 20 6.29 12.55 9.07
N SER A 21 6.37 12.55 7.73
CA SER A 21 5.82 11.50 6.88
C SER A 21 6.46 10.15 7.16
N PHE A 22 7.78 10.11 7.28
CA PHE A 22 8.52 8.91 7.67
C PHE A 22 8.09 8.38 9.05
N CYS A 23 7.99 9.25 10.06
CA CYS A 23 7.57 8.83 11.41
C CYS A 23 6.15 8.26 11.42
N ILE A 24 5.19 8.97 10.80
CA ILE A 24 3.79 8.51 10.77
C ILE A 24 3.67 7.23 9.92
N GLY A 25 4.40 7.15 8.81
CA GLY A 25 4.46 5.97 7.96
C GLY A 25 5.02 4.74 8.68
N ALA A 26 6.12 4.90 9.42
CA ALA A 26 6.71 3.84 10.23
C ALA A 26 5.74 3.35 11.31
N ILE A 27 5.12 4.27 12.05
CA ILE A 27 4.13 3.94 13.09
C ILE A 27 2.92 3.23 12.47
N GLY A 28 2.37 3.76 11.39
CA GLY A 28 1.24 3.15 10.69
C GLY A 28 1.56 1.75 10.14
N GLY A 29 2.77 1.56 9.60
CA GLY A 29 3.24 0.28 9.09
C GLY A 29 3.39 -0.76 10.20
N LEU A 30 3.97 -0.36 11.34
CA LEU A 30 4.07 -1.23 12.51
C LEU A 30 2.69 -1.60 13.07
N ILE A 31 1.76 -0.64 13.19
CA ILE A 31 0.39 -0.91 13.67
C ILE A 31 -0.30 -1.92 12.75
N LEU A 32 -0.24 -1.71 11.43
CA LEU A 32 -0.86 -2.61 10.47
C LEU A 32 -0.22 -4.00 10.53
N LEU A 33 1.11 -4.08 10.50
CA LEU A 33 1.84 -5.35 10.54
C LEU A 33 1.54 -6.13 11.82
N LEU A 34 1.57 -5.48 12.98
CA LEU A 34 1.24 -6.12 14.26
C LEU A 34 -0.22 -6.60 14.29
N GLY A 35 -1.15 -5.82 13.75
CA GLY A 35 -2.55 -6.20 13.66
C GLY A 35 -2.77 -7.45 12.80
N VAL A 36 -2.10 -7.52 11.65
CA VAL A 36 -2.17 -8.70 10.77
C VAL A 36 -1.49 -9.90 11.44
N SER A 37 -0.28 -9.74 11.97
CA SER A 37 0.42 -10.83 12.67
C SER A 37 -0.38 -11.38 13.86
N PHE A 38 -1.07 -10.51 14.61
CA PHE A 38 -1.95 -10.93 15.70
C PHE A 38 -3.17 -11.70 15.19
N TYR A 39 -3.81 -11.22 14.11
CA TYR A 39 -4.93 -11.92 13.48
C TYR A 39 -4.53 -13.33 13.03
N GLU A 40 -3.41 -13.47 12.33
CA GLU A 40 -2.90 -14.77 11.86
C GLU A 40 -2.55 -15.70 13.04
N ALA A 41 -1.87 -15.19 14.07
CA ALA A 41 -1.55 -15.96 15.27
C ALA A 41 -2.79 -16.47 16.00
N SER A 42 -3.88 -15.69 16.03
CA SER A 42 -5.13 -16.05 16.71
C SER A 42 -5.95 -17.11 15.97
N HIS A 43 -5.79 -17.26 14.65
CA HIS A 43 -6.56 -18.20 13.83
C HIS A 43 -5.85 -19.54 13.62
N LEU A 44 -4.80 -19.84 14.40
CA LEU A 44 -4.02 -21.09 14.36
C LEU A 44 -3.49 -21.46 12.96
N GLN A 45 -3.49 -20.53 12.00
CA GLN A 45 -2.56 -20.63 10.90
C GLN A 45 -1.17 -20.62 11.52
N LYS A 46 -0.31 -21.57 11.14
CA LYS A 46 1.07 -21.58 11.62
C LYS A 46 1.68 -20.26 11.14
N VAL A 47 1.67 -19.24 12.00
CA VAL A 47 2.72 -18.23 12.01
C VAL A 47 3.97 -19.05 12.25
N ASN A 48 4.58 -19.48 11.16
CA ASN A 48 5.90 -20.05 11.18
C ASN A 48 6.77 -18.80 11.20
N PRO A 49 7.35 -18.40 12.34
CA PRO A 49 8.46 -17.48 12.33
C PRO A 49 9.68 -18.22 11.75
N VAL A 50 9.56 -18.78 10.55
CA VAL A 50 10.72 -19.01 9.71
C VAL A 50 11.12 -17.59 9.37
N LEU A 51 12.17 -17.10 10.04
CA LEU A 51 12.83 -15.86 9.66
C LEU A 51 13.41 -16.09 8.26
N GLY A 52 12.54 -16.03 7.25
CA GLY A 52 12.86 -16.32 5.87
C GLY A 52 13.81 -15.24 5.40
N SER A 53 14.90 -15.63 4.74
CA SER A 53 15.74 -14.66 4.07
C SER A 53 14.99 -14.13 2.86
N ILE A 54 14.59 -12.87 2.91
CA ILE A 54 14.15 -12.17 1.69
C ILE A 54 15.40 -12.04 0.81
N GLY A 55 15.39 -12.72 -0.32
CA GLY A 55 16.43 -12.56 -1.33
C GLY A 55 16.48 -11.11 -1.83
N VAL A 56 17.68 -10.62 -2.15
CA VAL A 56 17.89 -9.24 -2.64
C VAL A 56 17.00 -8.91 -3.83
N HIS A 57 16.75 -9.88 -4.72
CA HIS A 57 15.84 -9.72 -5.86
C HIS A 57 14.40 -9.41 -5.42
N SER A 58 13.86 -10.13 -4.44
CA SER A 58 12.50 -9.88 -3.91
C SER A 58 12.40 -8.51 -3.25
N LEU A 59 13.44 -8.09 -2.51
CA LEU A 59 13.49 -6.77 -1.90
C LEU A 59 13.47 -5.65 -2.95
N VAL A 60 14.25 -5.78 -4.03
CA VAL A 60 14.25 -4.83 -5.14
C VAL A 60 12.88 -4.77 -5.81
N LEU A 61 12.25 -5.92 -6.06
CA LEU A 61 10.90 -5.97 -6.64
C LEU A 61 9.85 -5.32 -5.73
N PHE A 62 9.93 -5.52 -4.41
CA PHE A 62 9.05 -4.84 -3.46
C PHE A 62 9.23 -3.32 -3.49
N ILE A 63 10.46 -2.82 -3.52
CA ILE A 63 10.72 -1.37 -3.59
C ILE A 63 10.13 -0.79 -4.88
N ILE A 64 10.38 -1.42 -6.03
CA ILE A 64 9.87 -0.96 -7.33
C ILE A 64 8.34 -1.00 -7.34
N GLY A 65 7.74 -2.11 -6.90
CA GLY A 65 6.29 -2.28 -6.85
C GLY A 65 5.63 -1.24 -5.95
N VAL A 66 6.10 -1.09 -4.71
CA VAL A 66 5.55 -0.12 -3.75
C VAL A 66 5.68 1.31 -4.26
N VAL A 67 6.83 1.71 -4.80
CA VAL A 67 6.98 3.06 -5.36
C VAL A 67 6.01 3.29 -6.51
N SER A 68 5.88 2.32 -7.43
CA SER A 68 4.94 2.40 -8.55
C SER A 68 3.50 2.54 -8.08
N GLU A 69 3.09 1.73 -7.11
CA GLU A 69 1.74 1.73 -6.56
C GLU A 69 1.41 3.02 -5.79
N GLU A 70 2.32 3.51 -4.94
CA GLU A 70 2.07 4.74 -4.19
C GLU A 70 2.06 5.98 -5.09
N VAL A 71 2.97 6.06 -6.07
CA VAL A 71 2.95 7.15 -7.07
C VAL A 71 1.66 7.12 -7.89
N SER A 72 1.20 5.94 -8.31
CA SER A 72 -0.01 5.79 -9.11
C SER A 72 -1.26 6.12 -8.29
N PHE A 73 -1.45 5.48 -7.15
CA PHE A 73 -2.69 5.61 -6.39
C PHE A 73 -2.74 6.91 -5.58
N ARG A 74 -1.70 7.24 -4.80
CA ARG A 74 -1.73 8.41 -3.89
C ARG A 74 -1.26 9.67 -4.62
N GLY A 75 -0.24 9.55 -5.45
CA GLY A 75 0.31 10.66 -6.22
C GLY A 75 -0.61 11.14 -7.36
N TYR A 76 -1.33 10.23 -8.01
CA TYR A 76 -2.08 10.55 -9.23
C TYR A 76 -3.59 10.29 -9.18
N ILE A 77 -4.02 9.05 -8.92
CA ILE A 77 -5.42 8.63 -9.09
C ILE A 77 -6.32 9.20 -7.99
N GLU A 78 -5.98 9.01 -6.71
CA GLU A 78 -6.82 9.39 -5.57
C GLU A 78 -7.13 10.89 -5.52
N PRO A 79 -6.17 11.82 -5.74
CA PRO A 79 -6.49 13.26 -5.80
C PRO A 79 -7.49 13.59 -6.91
N ARG A 80 -7.39 12.93 -8.07
CA ARG A 80 -8.27 13.16 -9.23
C ARG A 80 -9.66 12.60 -9.02
N VAL A 81 -9.77 11.40 -8.44
CA VAL A 81 -11.06 10.82 -8.06
C VAL A 81 -11.71 11.68 -6.96
N SER A 82 -10.95 12.07 -5.93
CA SER A 82 -11.45 12.96 -4.88
C SER A 82 -12.00 14.27 -5.45
N ALA A 83 -11.28 14.87 -6.41
CA ALA A 83 -11.72 16.09 -7.09
C ALA A 83 -12.97 15.86 -7.95
N ALA A 84 -13.03 14.78 -8.73
CA ALA A 84 -14.18 14.47 -9.58
C ALA A 84 -15.48 14.28 -8.78
N PHE A 85 -15.39 13.65 -7.61
CA PHE A 85 -16.53 13.41 -6.71
C PHE A 85 -16.74 14.53 -5.68
N HIS A 86 -15.90 15.57 -5.67
CA HIS A 86 -15.92 16.66 -4.68
C HIS A 86 -15.93 16.15 -3.23
N SER A 87 -15.31 14.99 -2.98
CA SER A 87 -15.34 14.31 -1.69
C SER A 87 -14.08 13.49 -1.50
N GLU A 88 -13.32 13.85 -0.47
CA GLU A 88 -12.12 13.12 -0.05
C GLU A 88 -12.45 11.68 0.34
N GLY A 89 -13.51 11.49 1.12
CA GLY A 89 -13.94 10.16 1.56
C GLY A 89 -14.35 9.26 0.40
N ALA A 90 -15.10 9.80 -0.57
CA ALA A 90 -15.45 9.06 -1.78
C ALA A 90 -14.21 8.70 -2.59
N GLY A 91 -13.26 9.64 -2.71
CA GLY A 91 -11.96 9.40 -3.34
C GLY A 91 -11.25 8.20 -2.75
N ILE A 92 -11.04 8.21 -1.43
CA ILE A 92 -10.37 7.15 -0.67
C ILE A 92 -11.06 5.79 -0.88
N VAL A 93 -12.38 5.73 -0.70
CA VAL A 93 -13.12 4.47 -0.80
C VAL A 93 -13.06 3.92 -2.23
N ILE A 94 -13.31 4.75 -3.24
CA ILE A 94 -13.30 4.32 -4.65
C ILE A 94 -11.89 3.86 -5.04
N THR A 95 -10.84 4.61 -4.70
CA THR A 95 -9.48 4.19 -5.02
C THR A 95 -9.02 2.99 -4.23
N GLY A 96 -9.51 2.80 -3.00
CA GLY A 96 -9.25 1.59 -2.22
C GLY A 96 -9.87 0.36 -2.88
N LEU A 97 -11.08 0.48 -3.41
CA LEU A 97 -11.69 -0.60 -4.19
C LEU A 97 -10.90 -0.86 -5.48
N MET A 98 -10.47 0.19 -6.19
CA MET A 98 -9.62 0.03 -7.38
C MET A 98 -8.28 -0.65 -7.05
N PHE A 99 -7.69 -0.31 -5.91
CA PHE A 99 -6.45 -0.90 -5.41
C PHE A 99 -6.62 -2.39 -5.13
N VAL A 100 -7.68 -2.79 -4.43
CA VAL A 100 -8.00 -4.21 -4.22
C VAL A 100 -8.23 -4.92 -5.56
N LEU A 101 -9.03 -4.33 -6.45
CA LEU A 101 -9.36 -4.93 -7.75
C LEU A 101 -8.13 -5.11 -8.64
N SER A 102 -7.11 -4.25 -8.56
CA SER A 102 -5.89 -4.40 -9.35
C SER A 102 -5.06 -5.64 -8.96
N HIS A 103 -5.26 -6.19 -7.76
CA HIS A 103 -4.55 -7.39 -7.30
C HIS A 103 -5.12 -8.69 -7.89
N TYR A 104 -6.39 -8.70 -8.30
CA TYR A 104 -7.01 -9.88 -8.92
C TYR A 104 -6.36 -10.25 -10.26
N PRO A 105 -6.24 -9.35 -11.26
CA PRO A 105 -5.56 -9.66 -12.53
C PRO A 105 -4.12 -10.12 -12.35
N VAL A 106 -3.38 -9.52 -11.41
CA VAL A 106 -2.00 -9.90 -11.11
C VAL A 106 -1.94 -11.34 -10.63
N LYS A 107 -2.84 -11.75 -9.73
CA LYS A 107 -2.90 -13.16 -9.30
C LYS A 107 -3.44 -14.09 -10.38
N TRP A 108 -4.39 -13.66 -11.21
CA TRP A 108 -4.86 -14.45 -12.34
C TRP A 108 -3.76 -14.79 -13.34
N ALA A 109 -2.83 -13.86 -13.57
CA ALA A 109 -1.68 -14.09 -14.44
C ALA A 109 -0.76 -15.21 -13.93
N VAL A 110 -0.71 -15.46 -12.62
CA VAL A 110 0.16 -16.47 -11.99
C VAL A 110 -0.57 -17.78 -11.70
N SER A 111 -1.84 -17.71 -11.30
CA SER A 111 -2.60 -18.85 -10.76
C SER A 111 -3.83 -19.25 -11.58
N GLY A 112 -4.12 -18.55 -12.69
CA GLY A 112 -5.32 -18.73 -13.50
C GLY A 112 -6.53 -17.91 -13.01
N PHE A 113 -7.54 -17.77 -13.87
CA PHE A 113 -8.74 -16.98 -13.58
C PHE A 113 -9.64 -17.64 -12.51
N SER A 114 -9.90 -16.92 -11.42
CA SER A 114 -10.95 -17.27 -10.45
C SER A 114 -11.39 -16.04 -9.65
N LEU A 115 -12.69 -15.90 -9.40
CA LEU A 115 -13.21 -14.83 -8.54
C LEU A 115 -12.83 -15.00 -7.06
N TRP A 116 -12.33 -16.19 -6.69
CA TRP A 116 -11.94 -16.56 -5.33
C TRP A 116 -10.42 -16.65 -5.17
N THR A 117 -9.65 -16.09 -6.11
CA THR A 117 -8.18 -16.15 -6.08
C THR A 117 -7.57 -15.40 -4.89
N LEU A 118 -8.25 -14.38 -4.36
CA LEU A 118 -7.85 -13.68 -3.13
C LEU A 118 -8.70 -14.16 -1.95
N GLU A 119 -8.05 -14.50 -0.85
CA GLU A 119 -8.74 -14.79 0.41
C GLU A 119 -9.41 -13.53 0.97
N GLY A 120 -10.55 -13.70 1.64
CA GLY A 120 -11.32 -12.57 2.17
C GLY A 120 -10.55 -11.74 3.20
N SER A 121 -9.74 -12.37 4.05
CA SER A 121 -8.83 -11.70 4.99
C SER A 121 -7.82 -10.82 4.24
N TYR A 122 -7.21 -11.36 3.18
CA TYR A 122 -6.25 -10.62 2.36
C TYR A 122 -6.89 -9.41 1.66
N VAL A 123 -8.12 -9.55 1.16
CA VAL A 123 -8.89 -8.42 0.59
C VAL A 123 -9.09 -7.30 1.63
N VAL A 124 -9.46 -7.65 2.86
CA VAL A 124 -9.62 -6.68 3.95
C VAL A 124 -8.30 -6.00 4.26
N VAL A 125 -7.19 -6.75 4.34
CA VAL A 125 -5.87 -6.20 4.62
C VAL A 125 -5.39 -5.26 3.51
N LEU A 126 -5.59 -5.61 2.23
CA LEU A 126 -5.27 -4.71 1.12
C LEU A 126 -6.05 -3.39 1.20
N PHE A 127 -7.33 -3.46 1.57
CA PHE A 127 -8.13 -2.25 1.77
C PHE A 127 -7.63 -1.42 2.96
N LEU A 128 -7.32 -2.06 4.09
CA LEU A 128 -6.74 -1.37 5.26
C LEU A 128 -5.38 -0.73 4.95
N LEU A 129 -4.52 -1.43 4.21
CA LEU A 129 -3.24 -0.90 3.73
C LEU A 129 -3.44 0.37 2.90
N HIS A 130 -4.43 0.35 1.99
CA HIS A 130 -4.80 1.54 1.22
C HIS A 130 -5.23 2.70 2.13
N LEU A 131 -6.13 2.46 3.09
CA LEU A 131 -6.59 3.48 4.03
C LEU A 131 -5.44 4.09 4.84
N PHE A 132 -4.53 3.25 5.35
CA PHE A 132 -3.39 3.69 6.14
C PHE A 132 -2.44 4.57 5.30
N CYS A 133 -2.08 4.14 4.10
CA CYS A 133 -1.25 4.96 3.21
C CYS A 133 -1.92 6.27 2.82
N SER A 134 -3.23 6.26 2.51
CA SER A 134 -3.97 7.47 2.19
C SER A 134 -3.98 8.44 3.38
N ALA A 135 -4.20 7.94 4.60
CA ALA A 135 -4.14 8.74 5.81
C ALA A 135 -2.76 9.38 6.03
N VAL A 136 -1.67 8.62 5.84
CA VAL A 136 -0.30 9.16 5.92
C VAL A 136 -0.10 10.25 4.87
N TYR A 137 -0.44 9.96 3.60
CA TYR A 137 -0.22 10.88 2.50
C TYR A 137 -1.02 12.17 2.66
N ARG A 138 -2.31 12.10 3.01
CA ARG A 138 -3.15 13.29 3.21
C ARG A 138 -2.67 14.16 4.36
N LYS A 139 -2.17 13.54 5.43
CA LYS A 139 -1.68 14.26 6.60
C LYS A 139 -0.37 15.01 6.34
N THR A 140 0.47 14.52 5.43
CA THR A 140 1.81 15.10 5.19
C THR A 140 2.05 15.61 3.78
N GLY A 141 1.12 15.40 2.84
CA GLY A 141 1.28 15.67 1.41
C GLY A 141 2.59 15.14 0.80
N CYS A 142 3.17 14.11 1.42
CA CYS A 142 4.52 13.60 1.16
C CYS A 142 4.41 12.08 1.02
N LEU A 143 4.83 11.54 -0.11
CA LEU A 143 4.64 10.12 -0.45
C LEU A 143 5.56 9.18 0.33
N TYR A 144 6.71 9.67 0.80
CA TYR A 144 7.74 8.79 1.38
C TYR A 144 7.26 8.02 2.62
N GLY A 145 6.37 8.59 3.43
CA GLY A 145 5.76 7.88 4.54
C GLY A 145 4.85 6.73 4.10
N ALA A 146 4.04 6.95 3.07
CA ALA A 146 3.17 5.91 2.51
C ALA A 146 3.98 4.79 1.84
N ILE A 147 5.06 5.15 1.13
CA ILE A 147 6.03 4.21 0.55
C ILE A 147 6.69 3.37 1.65
N LEU A 148 7.16 4.01 2.73
CA LEU A 148 7.78 3.28 3.84
C LEU A 148 6.77 2.35 4.51
N LEU A 149 5.56 2.83 4.79
CA LEU A 149 4.49 2.05 5.41
C LEU A 149 4.22 0.77 4.63
N HIS A 150 4.01 0.92 3.32
CA HIS A 150 3.70 -0.18 2.44
C HIS A 150 4.89 -1.14 2.27
N LEU A 151 6.11 -0.62 2.17
CA LEU A 151 7.31 -1.45 2.14
C LEU A 151 7.46 -2.28 3.42
N LEU A 152 7.23 -1.68 4.60
CA LEU A 152 7.25 -2.39 5.88
C LEU A 152 6.20 -3.49 5.93
N TYR A 153 5.00 -3.25 5.40
CA TYR A 153 3.97 -4.27 5.31
C TYR A 153 4.38 -5.44 4.38
N ASN A 154 4.90 -5.15 3.17
CA ASN A 154 5.30 -6.20 2.22
C ASN A 154 6.47 -7.04 2.74
N VAL A 155 7.51 -6.38 3.26
CA VAL A 155 8.67 -7.04 3.87
C VAL A 155 8.25 -7.80 5.12
N GLY A 156 7.50 -7.17 6.01
CA GLY A 156 7.05 -7.78 7.27
C GLY A 156 6.19 -9.01 7.02
N SER A 157 5.23 -8.94 6.09
CA SER A 157 4.38 -10.07 5.74
C SER A 157 5.18 -11.20 5.09
N ALA A 158 6.17 -10.88 4.25
CA ALA A 158 7.05 -11.87 3.66
C ALA A 158 7.99 -12.56 4.68
N VAL A 159 8.34 -11.91 5.80
CA VAL A 159 9.20 -12.52 6.84
C VAL A 159 8.39 -13.22 7.93
N LEU A 160 7.23 -12.67 8.30
CA LEU A 160 6.52 -13.06 9.52
C LEU A 160 5.27 -13.89 9.27
N ILE A 161 4.65 -13.75 8.10
CA ILE A 161 3.33 -14.32 7.80
C ILE A 161 3.41 -15.40 6.70
N LEU A 162 4.52 -15.47 5.95
CA LEU A 162 4.81 -16.62 5.07
C LEU A 162 5.00 -17.92 5.87
#